data_AF-A0A971VCU2-F1
#
_entry.id   AF-A0A971VCU2-F1
#
_cell.length_a   1.000
_cell.length_b   1.000
_cell.length_c   1.000
_cell.angle_alpha   90.00
_cell.angle_beta   90.00
_cell.angle_gamma   90.00
#
_symmetry.space_group_name_H-M   'P 1'
#
loop_
_entity.id
_entity.type
_entity.pdbx_description
1 polymer ?
#
loop_
_entity_poly.entity_id
_entity_poly.type
_entity_poly.pdbx_seq_one_letter_code
_entity_poly.pdbx_strand_id
1 'polypeptide(L)' 'YKHFFSCVEAKIGKLVPTGVFGANMDVELVNNGPVTILIDTENKL' A
#
# COMPACT_ATOMS: atom_id res chain seq x y z
N TYR A 1 5.09 3.89 8.84
CA TYR A 1 4.20 4.40 7.78
C TYR A 1 4.97 5.21 6.74
N LYS A 2 5.38 6.47 7.01
CA LYS A 2 6.06 7.32 6.00
C LYS A 2 7.31 6.70 5.36
N HIS A 3 8.20 6.11 6.18
CA HIS A 3 9.43 5.46 5.69
C HIS A 3 9.16 4.33 4.68
N PHE A 4 8.03 3.62 4.81
CA PHE A 4 7.68 2.54 3.90
C PHE A 4 7.47 3.06 2.48
N PHE A 5 6.73 4.17 2.31
CA PHE A 5 6.53 4.78 1.01
C PHE A 5 7.83 5.21 0.38
N SER A 6 8.71 5.89 1.13
CA SER A 6 10.02 6.31 0.61
C SER A 6 10.85 5.12 0.11
N CYS A 7 10.84 3.99 0.84
CA CYS A 7 11.52 2.78 0.39
C CYS A 7 10.89 2.17 -0.86
N VAL A 8 9.56 2.18 -0.98
CA VAL A 8 8.84 1.66 -2.15
C VAL A 8 9.10 2.55 -3.36
N GLU A 9 8.94 3.86 -3.22
CA GLU A 9 9.19 4.87 -4.26
C GLU A 9 10.61 4.74 -4.84
N ALA A 10 11.61 4.58 -3.97
CA ALA A 10 13.00 4.35 -4.37
C ALA A 10 13.17 3.04 -5.17
N LYS A 11 12.42 1.99 -4.83
CA LYS A 11 12.50 0.68 -5.51
C LYS A 11 11.75 0.65 -6.84
N ILE A 12 10.60 1.32 -6.93
CA ILE A 12 9.75 1.30 -8.13
C ILE A 12 10.02 2.47 -9.08
N GLY A 13 10.77 3.49 -8.62
CA GLY A 13 11.13 4.68 -9.39
C GLY A 13 9.93 5.60 -9.69
N LYS A 14 8.88 5.53 -8.88
CA LYS A 14 7.62 6.27 -9.06
C LYS A 14 7.08 6.71 -7.72
N LEU A 15 6.36 7.84 -7.71
CA LEU A 15 5.63 8.31 -6.55
C LEU A 15 4.55 7.29 -6.16
N VAL A 16 4.41 7.04 -4.86
CA VAL A 16 3.35 6.17 -4.32
C VAL A 16 2.21 7.06 -3.84
N PRO A 17 1.00 6.97 -4.43
CA PRO A 17 -0.16 7.67 -3.90
C PRO A 17 -0.50 7.20 -2.48
N THR A 18 -0.77 8.14 -1.58
CA THR A 18 -1.08 7.87 -0.17
C THR A 18 -2.33 8.62 0.30
N GLY A 19 -3.01 8.09 1.30
CA GLY A 19 -4.01 8.82 2.09
C GLY A 19 -3.39 9.66 3.21
N VAL A 20 -4.21 10.04 4.18
CA VAL A 20 -3.79 10.81 5.37
C VAL A 20 -3.84 9.93 6.62
N PHE A 21 -2.69 9.77 7.27
CA PHE A 21 -2.59 8.98 8.51
C PHE A 21 -3.41 9.61 9.64
N GLY A 22 -4.28 8.82 10.27
CA GLY A 22 -5.12 9.26 11.40
C GLY A 22 -6.37 10.04 10.99
N ALA A 23 -6.64 10.19 9.69
CA ALA A 23 -7.87 10.79 9.20
C ALA A 23 -8.95 9.73 8.96
N ASN A 24 -10.23 10.12 9.11
CA ASN A 24 -11.34 9.35 8.57
C ASN A 24 -11.34 9.48 7.04
N MET A 25 -11.32 8.37 6.32
CA MET A 25 -11.21 8.37 4.87
C MET A 25 -12.22 7.40 4.25
N ASP A 26 -12.92 7.89 3.23
CA ASP A 26 -13.70 7.06 2.31
C ASP A 26 -12.83 6.75 1.10
N VAL A 27 -12.56 5.46 0.85
CA VAL A 27 -11.66 5.00 -0.21
C VAL A 27 -12.44 4.22 -1.25
N GLU A 28 -12.51 4.74 -2.47
CA GLU A 28 -13.08 4.03 -3.62
C GLU A 28 -12.03 3.13 -4.28
N LEU A 29 -12.42 1.90 -4.63
CA LEU A 29 -11.57 0.90 -5.26
C LEU A 29 -12.35 0.12 -6.33
N VAL A 30 -11.80 0.02 -7.54
CA VAL A 30 -12.31 -0.86 -8.60
C VAL A 30 -11.34 -2.03 -8.77
N ASN A 31 -11.76 -3.24 -8.37
CA ASN A 31 -10.94 -4.46 -8.49
C ASN A 31 -11.33 -5.28 -9.73
N ASN A 32 -10.60 -5.10 -10.84
CA ASN A 32 -10.84 -5.81 -12.09
C ASN A 32 -10.25 -7.25 -12.04
N GLY A 33 -11.03 -8.25 -11.61
CA GLY A 33 -10.55 -9.63 -11.45
C GLY A 33 -11.51 -10.52 -10.66
N PRO A 34 -11.75 -10.31 -9.36
CA PRO A 34 -10.90 -9.69 -8.33
C PRO A 34 -9.91 -10.71 -7.72
N VAL A 35 -8.66 -10.30 -7.49
CA VAL A 35 -7.65 -11.12 -6.79
C VAL A 35 -7.19 -10.38 -5.53
N THR A 36 -7.06 -11.10 -4.42
CA THR A 36 -6.59 -10.56 -3.14
C THR A 36 -5.40 -11.39 -2.66
N ILE A 37 -4.26 -10.72 -2.38
CA ILE A 37 -3.05 -11.34 -1.86
C ILE A 37 -2.80 -10.80 -0.45
N LEU A 38 -2.58 -11.69 0.51
CA LEU A 38 -2.22 -11.34 1.89
C LEU A 38 -0.74 -11.70 2.11
N ILE A 39 0.03 -10.75 2.65
CA ILE A 39 1.45 -10.92 2.96
C ILE A 39 1.68 -10.45 4.40
N ASP A 40 2.34 -11.29 5.18
CA ASP A 40 2.73 -11.00 6.56
C ASP A 40 4.25 -11.15 6.68
N THR A 41 4.92 -10.12 7.21
CA THR A 41 6.37 -10.13 7.40
C THR A 41 6.83 -11.07 8.50
N GLU A 42 5.97 -11.45 9.44
CA GLU A 42 6.31 -12.35 10.55
C GLU A 42 6.03 -13.82 10.17
N ASN A 43 5.03 -14.06 9.33
CA ASN A 43 4.70 -15.39 8.83
C ASN A 43 5.38 -15.66 7.48
N LYS A 44 6.70 -15.86 7.53
CA LYS A 44 7.53 -16.28 6.39
C LYS A 44 7.59 -17.81 6.40
N LEU A 45 6.64 -18.45 5.71
CA LEU A 45 6.72 -19.90 5.42
C LEU A 45 8.06 -20.25 4.74
#